data_AF-A0A257WJ83-F1
#
_entry.id   AF-A0A257WJ83-F1
#
_cell.length_a   1.000
_cell.length_b   1.000
_cell.length_c   1.000
_cell.angle_alpha   90.00
_cell.angle_beta   90.00
_cell.angle_gamma   90.00
#
_symmetry.space_group_name_H-M   'P 1'
#
loop_
_entity.id
_entity.type
_entity.pdbx_description
1 polymer ?
#
loop_
_entity_poly.entity_id
_entity_poly.type
_entity_poly.pdbx_seq_one_letter_code
_entity_poly.pdbx_strand_id
1 'polypeptide(L)'
;ALHESAVDCETLLMTEFSRRYTPATTRLRELIATRLGEARQVQVEAVVPVPASPGPLPGQDCERDYLAGLLDWCQYITGRVPTSLLAMEPAANPQPWEIELGFRPDSAGTPATTARLVLQKAQVSPELGVDAHDAPDWPFPKHEIVCERGRVHIHSAGEICWQNGTQDTLGTERLSAERTDAEVMLDQFSRRVLGGLVPVADVQDVCRALALVAATLQSRQSGARTGIVW
;
A
#
# COMPACT_ATOMS: atom_id res chain seq x y z
N ALA A 1 16.08 15.87 -10.51
CA ALA A 1 16.19 15.60 -11.96
C ALA A 1 14.81 15.44 -12.61
N LEU A 2 14.17 14.26 -12.64
CA LEU A 2 12.92 14.06 -13.42
C LEU A 2 11.74 14.95 -12.96
N HIS A 3 11.51 15.05 -11.64
CA HIS A 3 10.44 15.91 -11.09
C HIS A 3 10.68 17.39 -11.42
N GLU A 4 11.90 17.87 -11.21
CA GLU A 4 12.29 19.26 -11.52
C GLU A 4 12.12 19.54 -13.01
N SER A 5 12.61 18.65 -13.89
CA SER A 5 12.44 18.81 -15.34
C SER A 5 10.97 18.78 -15.78
N ALA A 6 10.11 18.00 -15.12
CA ALA A 6 8.69 17.99 -15.43
C ALA A 6 8.00 19.30 -14.99
N VAL A 7 8.38 19.85 -13.84
CA VAL A 7 7.91 21.16 -13.37
C VAL A 7 8.39 22.26 -14.32
N ASP A 8 9.66 22.25 -14.72
CA ASP A 8 10.25 23.24 -15.63
C ASP A 8 9.61 23.21 -17.03
N CYS A 9 9.18 22.03 -17.48
CA CYS A 9 8.49 21.83 -18.76
C CYS A 9 6.96 21.89 -18.65
N GLU A 10 6.40 22.32 -17.51
CA GLU A 10 4.95 22.37 -17.24
C GLU A 10 4.22 21.06 -17.57
N THR A 11 4.92 19.93 -17.43
CA THR A 11 4.42 18.60 -17.78
C THR A 11 3.88 17.91 -16.53
N LEU A 12 2.60 17.52 -16.59
CA LEU A 12 1.99 16.72 -15.54
C LEU A 12 2.51 15.28 -15.59
N LEU A 13 3.16 14.85 -14.50
CA LEU A 13 3.47 13.45 -14.27
C LEU A 13 2.57 12.90 -13.17
N MET A 14 1.73 11.94 -13.53
CA MET A 14 0.95 11.13 -12.59
C MET A 14 1.59 9.75 -12.49
N THR A 15 1.75 9.28 -11.26
CA THR A 15 2.35 7.97 -10.97
C THR A 15 1.26 6.96 -10.65
N GLU A 16 1.49 5.70 -11.00
CA GLU A 16 0.45 4.67 -11.01
C GLU A 16 -0.14 4.40 -9.61
N PHE A 17 0.64 3.97 -8.62
CA PHE A 17 0.18 3.67 -7.24
C PHE A 17 -1.26 3.11 -7.13
N SER A 18 -1.57 2.11 -7.96
CA SER A 18 -2.91 1.56 -8.20
C SER A 18 -3.69 1.17 -6.94
N ARG A 19 -2.98 0.78 -5.88
CA ARG A 19 -3.56 0.47 -4.55
C ARG A 19 -4.35 1.63 -3.95
N ARG A 20 -3.98 2.89 -4.25
CA ARG A 20 -4.69 4.11 -3.79
C ARG A 20 -6.09 4.23 -4.39
N TYR A 21 -6.34 3.56 -5.53
CA TYR A 21 -7.50 3.75 -6.38
C TYR A 21 -8.43 2.54 -6.48
N THR A 22 -8.11 1.42 -5.81
CA THR A 22 -9.02 0.28 -5.78
C THR A 22 -10.38 0.68 -5.16
N PRO A 23 -11.49 0.06 -5.59
CA PRO A 23 -12.79 0.28 -4.98
C PRO A 23 -12.77 0.11 -3.45
N ALA A 24 -12.14 -0.97 -2.96
CA ALA A 24 -12.04 -1.24 -1.53
C ALA A 24 -11.24 -0.16 -0.78
N THR A 25 -10.15 0.35 -1.36
CA THR A 25 -9.38 1.46 -0.77
C THR A 25 -10.19 2.75 -0.73
N THR A 26 -10.90 3.08 -1.81
CA THR A 26 -11.77 4.26 -1.86
C THR A 26 -12.84 4.17 -0.78
N ARG A 27 -13.50 3.01 -0.68
CA ARG A 27 -14.52 2.75 0.33
C ARG A 27 -13.97 2.79 1.76
N LEU A 28 -12.77 2.25 1.99
CA LEU A 28 -12.08 2.37 3.28
C LEU A 28 -11.89 3.84 3.67
N ARG A 29 -11.47 4.71 2.75
CA ARG A 29 -11.30 6.14 3.05
C ARG A 29 -12.61 6.82 3.42
N GLU A 30 -13.70 6.47 2.74
CA GLU A 30 -15.04 6.95 3.12
C GLU A 30 -15.44 6.48 4.52
N LEU A 31 -15.21 5.19 4.83
CA LEU A 31 -15.51 4.62 6.15
C LEU A 31 -14.66 5.28 7.25
N ILE A 32 -13.37 5.50 7.03
CA ILE A 32 -12.49 6.26 7.94
C ILE A 32 -13.08 7.65 8.20
N ALA A 33 -13.42 8.37 7.13
CA ALA A 33 -13.94 9.75 7.22
C ALA A 33 -15.30 9.85 7.90
N THR A 34 -16.17 8.84 7.75
CA THR A 34 -17.59 8.96 8.14
C THR A 34 -17.99 8.12 9.35
N ARG A 35 -17.33 6.97 9.59
CA ARG A 35 -17.79 5.97 10.57
C ARG A 35 -16.71 5.51 11.55
N LEU A 36 -15.52 5.22 11.05
CA LEU A 36 -14.50 4.49 11.80
C LEU A 36 -13.49 5.40 12.50
N GLY A 37 -13.33 6.64 12.04
CA GLY A 37 -12.28 7.53 12.55
C GLY A 37 -10.89 7.15 12.02
N GLU A 38 -9.85 7.81 12.54
CA GLU A 38 -8.48 7.67 12.05
C GLU A 38 -7.95 6.23 12.13
N ALA A 39 -7.11 5.84 11.16
CA ALA A 39 -6.36 4.59 11.21
C ALA A 39 -5.24 4.66 12.27
N ARG A 40 -5.22 3.69 13.18
CA ARG A 40 -4.26 3.57 14.28
C ARG A 40 -3.24 2.47 14.05
N GLN A 41 -3.65 1.37 13.45
CA GLN A 41 -2.77 0.27 13.09
C GLN A 41 -3.14 -0.27 11.72
N VAL A 42 -2.14 -0.55 10.90
CA VAL A 42 -2.30 -1.22 9.61
C VAL A 42 -1.48 -2.52 9.64
N GLN A 43 -2.09 -3.64 9.30
CA GLN A 43 -1.39 -4.90 9.08
C GLN A 43 -1.61 -5.35 7.65
N VAL A 44 -0.53 -5.76 6.99
CA VAL A 44 -0.56 -6.27 5.62
C VAL A 44 0.12 -7.62 5.59
N GLU A 45 -0.57 -8.63 5.07
CA GLU A 45 0.00 -9.94 4.76
C GLU A 45 0.06 -10.09 3.24
N ALA A 46 1.26 -10.32 2.73
CA ALA A 46 1.53 -10.29 1.30
C ALA A 46 2.55 -11.35 0.89
N VAL A 47 2.44 -11.80 -0.36
CA VAL A 47 3.44 -12.66 -1.01
C VAL A 47 4.20 -11.79 -2.00
N VAL A 48 5.52 -11.77 -1.89
CA VAL A 48 6.39 -10.94 -2.74
C VAL A 48 6.49 -11.54 -4.16
N PRO A 49 6.14 -10.78 -5.22
CA PRO A 49 6.17 -11.25 -6.61
C PRO A 49 7.55 -11.74 -7.03
N VAL A 50 7.56 -12.86 -7.77
CA VAL A 50 8.77 -13.35 -8.44
C VAL A 50 8.91 -12.60 -9.77
N PRO A 51 10.14 -12.21 -10.17
CA PRO A 51 10.37 -11.61 -11.47
C PRO A 51 9.73 -12.43 -12.60
N ALA A 52 9.11 -11.75 -13.56
CA ALA A 52 8.40 -12.31 -14.72
C ALA A 52 7.02 -12.94 -14.45
N SER A 53 6.47 -12.84 -13.24
CA SER A 53 5.04 -13.04 -13.00
C SER A 53 4.31 -11.69 -13.00
N PRO A 54 3.11 -11.58 -13.61
CA PRO A 54 2.29 -10.39 -13.44
C PRO A 54 1.96 -10.21 -11.96
N GLY A 55 2.21 -9.01 -11.43
CA GLY A 55 1.83 -8.65 -10.07
C GLY A 55 0.31 -8.63 -9.85
N PRO A 56 -0.17 -8.52 -8.60
CA PRO A 56 -1.61 -8.50 -8.30
C PRO A 56 -2.31 -7.21 -8.77
N LEU A 57 -1.53 -6.19 -9.07
CA LEU A 57 -1.93 -4.91 -9.64
C LEU A 57 -0.85 -4.50 -10.64
N PRO A 58 -1.14 -3.62 -11.61
CA PRO A 58 -0.13 -3.20 -12.58
C PRO A 58 1.05 -2.48 -11.90
N GLY A 59 2.21 -2.48 -12.57
CA GLY A 59 3.43 -1.84 -12.09
C GLY A 59 4.08 -2.50 -10.86
N GLN A 60 3.79 -3.77 -10.58
CA GLN A 60 4.28 -4.50 -9.41
C GLN A 60 4.99 -5.82 -9.75
N ASP A 61 5.72 -5.82 -10.86
CA ASP A 61 6.33 -7.03 -11.44
C ASP A 61 7.65 -7.43 -10.76
N CYS A 62 8.14 -6.62 -9.81
CA CYS A 62 9.33 -6.92 -9.04
C CYS A 62 9.17 -6.55 -7.55
N GLU A 63 9.99 -7.16 -6.69
CA GLU A 63 9.97 -6.93 -5.23
C GLU A 63 10.05 -5.43 -4.88
N ARG A 64 10.91 -4.69 -5.58
CA ARG A 64 11.12 -3.26 -5.31
C ARG A 64 9.83 -2.45 -5.51
N ASP A 65 9.18 -2.60 -6.64
CA ASP A 65 7.99 -1.83 -6.99
C ASP A 65 6.78 -2.28 -6.16
N TYR A 66 6.70 -3.59 -5.89
CA TYR A 66 5.71 -4.15 -4.99
C TYR A 66 5.81 -3.58 -3.58
N LEU A 67 7.03 -3.55 -3.01
CA LEU A 67 7.29 -2.95 -1.70
C LEU A 67 6.99 -1.45 -1.72
N ALA A 68 7.39 -0.73 -2.77
CA ALA A 68 7.08 0.69 -2.92
C ALA A 68 5.57 0.93 -2.86
N GLY A 69 4.76 0.13 -3.58
CA GLY A 69 3.31 0.22 -3.55
C GLY A 69 2.67 -0.10 -2.19
N LEU A 70 3.19 -1.09 -1.45
CA LEU A 70 2.69 -1.42 -0.11
C LEU A 70 3.02 -0.33 0.91
N LEU A 71 4.27 0.15 0.92
CA LEU A 71 4.75 1.17 1.84
C LEU A 71 4.04 2.51 1.58
N ASP A 72 3.87 2.85 0.30
CA ASP A 72 3.06 3.99 -0.13
C ASP A 72 1.61 3.88 0.38
N TRP A 73 0.98 2.72 0.19
CA TRP A 73 -0.40 2.52 0.60
C TRP A 73 -0.59 2.66 2.11
N CYS A 74 0.35 2.16 2.93
CA CYS A 74 0.33 2.37 4.37
C CYS A 74 0.39 3.87 4.73
N GLN A 75 1.24 4.65 4.05
CA GLN A 75 1.29 6.10 4.24
C GLN A 75 0.00 6.78 3.77
N TYR A 76 -0.56 6.36 2.64
CA TYR A 76 -1.78 6.91 2.07
C TYR A 76 -3.00 6.70 2.98
N ILE A 77 -3.19 5.51 3.54
CA ILE A 77 -4.33 5.21 4.44
C ILE A 77 -4.19 5.90 5.79
N THR A 78 -2.97 5.95 6.33
CA THR A 78 -2.74 6.59 7.63
C THR A 78 -2.75 8.12 7.53
N GLY A 79 -2.45 8.68 6.35
CA GLY A 79 -2.33 10.12 6.15
C GLY A 79 -1.17 10.75 6.94
N ARG A 80 -0.23 9.93 7.44
CA ARG A 80 0.84 10.36 8.36
C ARG A 80 2.21 10.15 7.73
N VAL A 81 3.16 10.98 8.14
CA VAL A 81 4.55 10.89 7.70
C VAL A 81 5.26 9.76 8.45
N PRO A 82 5.82 8.75 7.76
CA PRO A 82 6.64 7.72 8.41
C PRO A 82 7.90 8.33 9.01
N THR A 83 8.30 7.93 10.21
CA THR A 83 9.48 8.48 10.91
C THR A 83 10.50 7.43 11.28
N SER A 84 10.10 6.16 11.37
CA SER A 84 11.02 5.06 11.64
C SER A 84 10.57 3.78 10.93
N LEU A 85 11.54 2.92 10.64
CA LEU A 85 11.33 1.64 9.99
C LEU A 85 12.22 0.59 10.64
N LEU A 86 11.65 -0.56 10.98
CA LEU A 86 12.40 -1.75 11.34
C LEU A 86 12.03 -2.88 10.38
N ALA A 87 13.02 -3.50 9.75
CA ALA A 87 12.81 -4.68 8.92
C ALA A 87 13.61 -5.86 9.46
N MET A 88 12.93 -6.98 9.68
CA MET A 88 13.50 -8.18 10.28
C MET A 88 13.34 -9.35 9.33
N GLU A 89 14.46 -9.95 8.94
CA GLU A 89 14.45 -11.23 8.23
C GLU A 89 14.72 -12.35 9.25
N PRO A 90 13.84 -13.36 9.35
CA PRO A 90 14.05 -14.46 10.29
C PRO A 90 15.30 -15.26 9.92
N ALA A 91 16.00 -15.74 10.94
CA ALA A 91 17.24 -16.52 10.77
C ALA A 91 17.03 -17.86 10.03
N ALA A 92 15.80 -18.35 9.94
CA ALA A 92 15.44 -19.61 9.29
C ALA A 92 14.49 -19.38 8.10
N ASN A 93 14.91 -19.76 6.89
CA ASN A 93 14.05 -19.87 5.71
C ASN A 93 13.21 -21.15 5.84
N PRO A 94 11.88 -21.18 5.56
CA PRO A 94 11.06 -20.17 4.88
C PRO A 94 10.09 -19.42 5.80
N GLN A 95 10.59 -18.75 6.84
CA GLN A 95 9.75 -17.86 7.65
C GLN A 95 9.50 -16.53 6.92
N PRO A 96 8.31 -15.91 7.09
CA PRO A 96 8.03 -14.59 6.55
C PRO A 96 8.92 -13.54 7.21
N TRP A 97 9.34 -12.55 6.43
CA TRP A 97 10.05 -11.40 6.96
C TRP A 97 9.08 -10.25 7.23
N GLU A 98 9.44 -9.36 8.15
CA GLU A 98 8.54 -8.34 8.67
C GLU A 98 9.11 -6.94 8.47
N ILE A 99 8.24 -5.99 8.17
CA ILE A 99 8.54 -4.56 8.18
C ILE A 99 7.58 -3.88 9.14
N GLU A 100 8.11 -3.09 10.07
CA GLU A 100 7.34 -2.27 10.99
C GLU A 100 7.66 -0.79 10.75
N LEU A 101 6.62 -0.03 10.42
CA LEU A 101 6.66 1.43 10.24
C LEU A 101 6.09 2.11 11.48
N GLY A 102 6.85 3.07 12.01
CA GLY A 102 6.36 4.04 12.98
C GLY A 102 6.06 5.36 12.28
N PHE A 103 4.91 5.95 12.58
CA PHE A 103 4.47 7.23 12.02
C PHE A 103 4.57 8.35 13.06
N ARG A 104 4.69 9.59 12.57
CA ARG A 104 4.70 10.77 13.44
C ARG A 104 3.41 10.81 14.30
N PRO A 105 3.52 10.91 15.64
CA PRO A 105 2.36 11.10 16.51
C PRO A 105 1.74 12.47 16.23
N ASP A 106 0.45 12.60 16.50
CA ASP A 106 -0.15 13.93 16.44
C ASP A 106 0.22 14.73 17.71
N SER A 107 0.25 16.05 17.59
CA SER A 107 0.58 16.97 18.68
C SER A 107 -0.37 16.83 19.89
N ALA A 108 -1.53 16.23 19.67
CA ALA A 108 -2.59 16.01 20.67
C ALA A 108 -2.37 14.78 21.59
N GLY A 109 -1.19 14.13 21.56
CA GLY A 109 -0.90 13.00 22.44
C GLY A 109 -1.65 11.71 22.08
N THR A 110 -2.09 11.58 20.83
CA THR A 110 -2.69 10.34 20.32
C THR A 110 -1.66 9.21 20.30
N PRO A 111 -2.10 7.93 20.50
CA PRO A 111 -1.21 6.79 20.42
C PRO A 111 -0.54 6.74 19.04
N ALA A 112 0.74 6.36 19.02
CA ALA A 112 1.54 6.31 17.82
C ALA A 112 0.89 5.37 16.79
N THR A 113 0.61 5.88 15.60
CA THR A 113 0.14 5.06 14.48
C THR A 113 1.28 4.17 14.00
N THR A 114 0.98 2.90 13.71
CA THR A 114 1.96 1.93 13.20
C THR A 114 1.43 1.20 11.98
N ALA A 115 2.34 0.67 11.17
CA ALA A 115 2.01 -0.30 10.14
C ALA A 115 2.98 -1.49 10.20
N ARG A 116 2.46 -2.71 10.02
CA ARG A 116 3.24 -3.94 9.99
C ARG A 116 2.95 -4.70 8.70
N LEU A 117 4.00 -5.00 7.94
CA LEU A 117 3.93 -5.81 6.74
C LEU A 117 4.58 -7.16 7.04
N VAL A 118 3.87 -8.25 6.80
CA VAL A 118 4.36 -9.63 6.91
C VAL A 118 4.45 -10.19 5.49
N LEU A 119 5.67 -10.47 5.06
CA LEU A 119 6.02 -10.72 3.67
C LEU A 119 6.53 -12.16 3.49
N GLN A 120 5.81 -12.93 2.71
CA GLN A 120 6.20 -14.29 2.33
C GLN A 120 6.96 -14.26 1.00
N LYS A 121 8.07 -15.00 0.91
CA LYS A 121 8.72 -15.27 -0.38
C LYS A 121 7.90 -16.31 -1.11
N ALA A 122 7.50 -16.00 -2.34
CA ALA A 122 6.86 -17.00 -3.17
C ALA A 122 7.78 -18.19 -3.43
N GLN A 123 7.20 -19.37 -3.38
CA GLN A 123 7.87 -20.61 -3.77
C GLN A 123 7.50 -20.85 -5.23
N VAL A 124 8.47 -20.72 -6.13
CA VAL A 124 8.29 -21.19 -7.51
C VAL A 124 8.51 -22.69 -7.48
N SER A 125 7.48 -23.49 -7.71
CA SER A 125 7.64 -24.93 -7.95
C SER A 125 8.35 -25.10 -9.31
N PRO A 126 9.59 -25.60 -9.38
CA PRO A 126 10.32 -25.74 -10.65
C PRO A 126 9.73 -26.80 -11.60
N GLU A 127 8.74 -27.55 -11.13
CA GLU A 127 8.26 -28.79 -11.76
C GLU A 127 7.10 -28.56 -12.74
N LEU A 128 6.46 -27.39 -12.69
CA LEU A 128 5.44 -26.99 -13.63
C LEU A 128 6.06 -25.94 -14.54
N GLY A 129 6.44 -26.34 -15.75
CA GLY A 129 6.72 -25.41 -16.84
C GLY A 129 5.43 -24.72 -17.24
N VAL A 130 4.96 -23.80 -16.38
CA VAL A 130 3.77 -23.00 -16.64
C VAL A 130 4.17 -21.97 -17.68
N ASP A 131 3.61 -22.07 -18.88
CA ASP A 131 3.66 -20.98 -19.84
C ASP A 131 3.18 -19.69 -19.14
N ALA A 132 3.83 -18.56 -19.39
CA ALA A 132 3.54 -17.30 -18.68
C ALA A 132 2.07 -16.82 -18.77
N HIS A 133 1.27 -17.43 -19.65
CA HIS A 133 -0.17 -17.21 -19.78
C HIS A 133 -1.05 -18.02 -18.81
N ASP A 134 -0.53 -19.10 -18.21
CA ASP A 134 -1.24 -19.94 -17.24
C ASP A 134 -0.73 -19.73 -15.80
N ALA A 135 0.10 -18.71 -15.57
CA ALA A 135 0.58 -18.38 -14.24
C ALA A 135 -0.61 -18.07 -13.31
N PRO A 136 -0.68 -18.65 -12.10
CA PRO A 136 -1.76 -18.37 -11.17
C PRO A 136 -1.82 -16.87 -10.85
N ASP A 137 -3.03 -16.30 -10.80
CA ASP A 137 -3.25 -14.92 -10.35
C ASP A 137 -2.47 -14.68 -9.05
N TRP A 138 -1.56 -13.70 -9.07
CA TRP A 138 -0.76 -13.41 -7.90
C TRP A 138 -1.66 -13.03 -6.72
N PRO A 139 -1.48 -13.62 -5.52
CA PRO A 139 -2.41 -13.40 -4.43
C PRO A 139 -2.46 -11.93 -4.03
N PHE A 140 -3.67 -11.38 -3.96
CA PHE A 140 -3.90 -10.03 -3.46
C PHE A 140 -3.54 -9.94 -1.97
N PRO A 141 -2.84 -8.89 -1.52
CA PRO A 141 -2.50 -8.71 -0.11
C PRO A 141 -3.73 -8.61 0.78
N LYS A 142 -3.68 -9.26 1.94
CA LYS A 142 -4.71 -9.11 2.96
C LYS A 142 -4.36 -7.91 3.81
N HIS A 143 -5.30 -7.00 3.97
CA HIS A 143 -5.10 -5.82 4.81
C HIS A 143 -6.06 -5.88 5.99
N GLU A 144 -5.54 -5.64 7.19
CA GLU A 144 -6.32 -5.39 8.40
C GLU A 144 -6.00 -3.98 8.91
N ILE A 145 -7.03 -3.19 9.16
CA ILE A 145 -6.89 -1.81 9.61
C ILE A 145 -7.69 -1.65 10.90
N VAL A 146 -7.01 -1.27 11.98
CA VAL A 146 -7.65 -0.87 13.23
C VAL A 146 -7.77 0.64 13.23
N CYS A 147 -9.01 1.12 13.31
CA CYS A 147 -9.37 2.53 13.41
C CYS A 147 -9.84 2.86 14.83
N GLU A 148 -10.01 4.15 15.13
CA GLU A 148 -10.48 4.63 16.45
C GLU A 148 -11.77 3.95 16.94
N ARG A 149 -12.70 3.71 16.03
CA ARG A 149 -14.05 3.20 16.34
C ARG A 149 -14.35 1.88 15.66
N GLY A 150 -13.35 1.15 15.16
CA GLY A 150 -13.64 -0.10 14.48
C GLY A 150 -12.46 -0.76 13.78
N ARG A 151 -12.76 -1.81 13.03
CA ARG A 151 -11.79 -2.59 12.25
C ARG A 151 -12.28 -2.82 10.83
N VAL A 152 -11.34 -2.93 9.91
CA VAL A 152 -11.59 -3.21 8.50
C VAL A 152 -10.68 -4.33 8.02
N HIS A 153 -11.20 -5.19 7.15
CA HIS A 153 -10.43 -6.15 6.38
C HIS A 153 -10.68 -5.94 4.89
N ILE A 154 -9.60 -5.96 4.09
CA ILE A 154 -9.65 -5.93 2.63
C ILE A 154 -8.94 -7.19 2.12
N HIS A 155 -9.68 -8.02 1.38
CA HIS A 155 -9.19 -9.29 0.85
C HIS A 155 -9.02 -9.30 -0.67
N SER A 156 -9.61 -8.32 -1.37
CA SER A 156 -9.43 -8.10 -2.81
C SER A 156 -9.57 -6.62 -3.13
N ALA A 157 -9.29 -6.21 -4.37
CA ALA A 157 -9.53 -4.84 -4.82
C ALA A 157 -11.01 -4.42 -4.73
N GLY A 158 -11.95 -5.38 -4.75
CA GLY A 158 -13.38 -5.16 -4.82
C GLY A 158 -14.19 -5.70 -3.64
N GLU A 159 -13.57 -6.06 -2.51
CA GLU A 159 -14.30 -6.55 -1.34
C GLU A 159 -13.73 -5.98 -0.05
N ILE A 160 -14.62 -5.48 0.82
CA ILE A 160 -14.30 -4.87 2.10
C ILE A 160 -15.28 -5.34 3.18
N CYS A 161 -14.73 -5.70 4.33
CA CYS A 161 -15.47 -6.07 5.53
C CYS A 161 -15.11 -5.13 6.66
N TRP A 162 -16.08 -4.62 7.43
CA TRP A 162 -15.79 -3.74 8.56
C TRP A 162 -16.73 -3.97 9.73
N GLN A 163 -16.27 -3.60 10.91
CA GLN A 163 -17.06 -3.59 12.14
C GLN A 163 -16.83 -2.28 12.87
N ASN A 164 -17.90 -1.63 13.31
CA ASN A 164 -17.85 -0.45 14.16
C ASN A 164 -18.08 -0.88 15.61
N GLY A 165 -17.35 -0.31 16.58
CA GLY A 165 -17.49 -0.63 18.00
C GLY A 165 -18.88 -0.35 18.58
N THR A 166 -19.74 0.39 17.88
CA THR A 166 -21.15 0.62 18.27
C THR A 166 -22.13 -0.36 17.64
N GLN A 167 -21.69 -1.25 16.73
CA GLN A 167 -22.54 -2.21 16.02
C GLN A 167 -21.95 -3.62 16.10
N ASP A 168 -22.73 -4.58 16.58
CA ASP A 168 -22.32 -5.99 16.63
C ASP A 168 -22.32 -6.68 15.25
N THR A 169 -22.92 -6.06 14.23
CA THR A 169 -22.99 -6.66 12.89
C THR A 169 -21.79 -6.30 12.03
N LEU A 170 -21.16 -7.32 11.43
CA LEU A 170 -20.15 -7.17 10.40
C LEU A 170 -20.81 -6.60 9.13
N GLY A 171 -20.32 -5.46 8.66
CA GLY A 171 -20.65 -4.94 7.33
C GLY A 171 -19.73 -5.58 6.29
N THR A 172 -20.31 -6.03 5.17
CA THR A 172 -19.57 -6.59 4.04
C THR A 172 -20.11 -5.99 2.76
N GLU A 173 -19.22 -5.44 1.92
CA GLU A 173 -19.57 -4.88 0.62
C GLU A 173 -18.71 -5.52 -0.48
N ARG A 174 -19.37 -5.98 -1.54
CA ARG A 174 -18.75 -6.38 -2.80
C ARG A 174 -18.95 -5.25 -3.80
N LEU A 175 -17.85 -4.71 -4.28
CA LEU A 175 -17.75 -3.50 -5.09
C LEU A 175 -17.52 -3.85 -6.56
N SER A 176 -18.10 -4.96 -7.03
CA SER A 176 -17.89 -5.47 -8.40
C SER A 176 -18.53 -4.60 -9.50
N ALA A 177 -19.44 -3.70 -9.12
CA ALA A 177 -20.06 -2.73 -10.02
C ALA A 177 -19.35 -1.36 -10.01
N GLU A 178 -18.36 -1.18 -9.14
CA GLU A 178 -17.56 0.05 -9.08
C GLU A 178 -16.52 0.08 -10.19
N ARG A 179 -16.10 1.28 -10.56
CA ARG A 179 -15.00 1.50 -11.51
C ARG A 179 -13.73 0.86 -11.00
N THR A 180 -12.97 0.24 -11.90
CA THR A 180 -11.64 -0.30 -11.63
C THR A 180 -10.66 0.80 -11.22
N ASP A 181 -9.56 0.42 -10.58
CA ASP A 181 -8.44 1.31 -10.26
C ASP A 181 -7.90 2.03 -11.50
N ALA A 182 -7.76 1.33 -12.63
CA ALA A 182 -7.32 1.91 -13.90
C ALA A 182 -8.29 2.98 -14.43
N GLU A 183 -9.60 2.72 -14.40
CA GLU A 183 -10.62 3.68 -14.81
C GLU A 183 -10.65 4.91 -13.90
N VAL A 184 -10.52 4.72 -12.59
CA VAL A 184 -10.45 5.80 -11.61
C VAL A 184 -9.18 6.64 -11.84
N MET A 185 -8.02 6.01 -12.03
CA MET A 185 -6.77 6.71 -12.31
C MET A 185 -6.86 7.56 -13.58
N LEU A 186 -7.41 7.02 -14.67
CA LEU A 186 -7.57 7.75 -15.92
C LEU A 186 -8.52 8.95 -15.80
N ASP A 187 -9.62 8.79 -15.04
CA ASP A 187 -10.53 9.88 -14.72
C ASP A 187 -9.83 10.98 -13.89
N GLN A 188 -9.09 10.59 -12.85
CA GLN A 188 -8.34 11.56 -12.01
C GLN A 188 -7.24 12.28 -12.81
N PHE A 189 -6.52 11.57 -13.67
CA PHE A 189 -5.56 12.17 -14.60
C PHE A 189 -6.24 13.22 -15.48
N SER A 190 -7.33 12.85 -16.13
CA SER A 190 -8.06 13.74 -17.03
C SER A 190 -8.59 14.98 -16.31
N ARG A 191 -9.11 14.83 -15.09
CA ARG A 191 -9.57 15.95 -14.24
C ARG A 191 -8.41 16.83 -13.79
N ARG A 192 -7.24 16.26 -13.50
CA ARG A 192 -6.04 17.01 -13.15
C ARG A 192 -5.55 17.83 -14.35
N VAL A 193 -5.52 17.25 -15.54
CA VAL A 193 -5.14 17.93 -16.79
C VAL A 193 -6.09 19.08 -17.12
N LEU A 194 -7.41 18.86 -17.00
CA LEU A 194 -8.40 19.86 -17.39
C LEU A 194 -8.64 20.95 -16.33
N GLY A 195 -8.57 20.58 -15.05
CA GLY A 195 -9.03 21.44 -13.96
C GLY A 195 -8.01 21.72 -12.87
N GLY A 196 -6.87 21.03 -12.83
CA GLY A 196 -5.74 21.34 -11.93
C GLY A 196 -6.01 21.21 -10.42
N LEU A 197 -7.18 20.71 -9.98
CA LEU A 197 -7.56 20.70 -8.57
C LEU A 197 -7.62 19.31 -7.92
N VAL A 198 -7.66 18.25 -8.71
CA VAL A 198 -7.67 16.89 -8.18
C VAL A 198 -6.26 16.53 -7.69
N PRO A 199 -6.07 16.11 -6.43
CA PRO A 199 -4.79 15.57 -6.00
C PRO A 199 -4.57 14.20 -6.65
N VAL A 200 -3.45 14.04 -7.35
CA VAL A 200 -2.99 12.78 -7.93
C VAL A 200 -1.61 12.44 -7.37
N ALA A 201 -1.27 11.16 -7.38
CA ALA A 201 0.06 10.77 -6.95
C ALA A 201 1.12 11.31 -7.93
N ASP A 202 2.20 11.86 -7.39
CA ASP A 202 3.24 12.53 -8.16
C ASP A 202 4.62 11.87 -8.00
N VAL A 203 5.63 12.43 -8.68
CA VAL A 203 7.01 11.90 -8.59
C VAL A 203 7.57 11.98 -7.16
N GLN A 204 7.11 12.92 -6.34
CA GLN A 204 7.56 12.99 -4.95
C GLN A 204 7.02 11.81 -4.14
N ASP A 205 5.78 11.36 -4.40
CA ASP A 205 5.26 10.11 -3.83
C ASP A 205 6.17 8.92 -4.17
N VAL A 206 6.63 8.82 -5.42
CA VAL A 206 7.57 7.77 -5.84
C VAL A 206 8.91 7.91 -5.13
N CYS A 207 9.48 9.11 -5.07
CA CYS A 207 10.72 9.34 -4.33
C CYS A 207 10.58 8.93 -2.86
N ARG A 208 9.44 9.23 -2.24
CA ARG A 208 9.17 8.85 -0.86
C ARG A 208 9.08 7.34 -0.69
N ALA A 209 8.29 6.67 -1.53
CA ALA A 209 8.15 5.22 -1.51
C ALA A 209 9.50 4.51 -1.72
N LEU A 210 10.32 4.99 -2.66
CA LEU A 210 11.66 4.46 -2.89
C LEU A 210 12.62 4.69 -1.73
N ALA A 211 12.52 5.83 -1.03
CA ALA A 211 13.29 6.07 0.20
C ALA A 211 12.92 5.07 1.30
N LEU A 212 11.63 4.72 1.45
CA LEU A 212 11.18 3.68 2.38
C LEU A 212 11.71 2.30 1.99
N VAL A 213 11.74 1.97 0.70
CA VAL A 213 12.33 0.71 0.22
C VAL A 213 13.83 0.67 0.54
N ALA A 214 14.56 1.76 0.29
CA ALA A 214 15.98 1.84 0.62
C ALA A 214 16.22 1.68 2.14
N ALA A 215 15.42 2.36 2.97
CA ALA A 215 15.48 2.22 4.43
C ALA A 215 15.14 0.80 4.90
N THR A 216 14.23 0.12 4.20
CA THR A 216 13.92 -1.30 4.43
C THR A 216 15.14 -2.17 4.22
N LEU A 217 15.81 -2.03 3.08
CA LEU A 217 17.02 -2.80 2.77
C LEU A 217 18.15 -2.53 3.77
N GLN A 218 18.34 -1.26 4.17
CA GLN A 218 19.31 -0.89 5.19
C GLN A 218 18.98 -1.49 6.57
N SER A 219 17.71 -1.43 6.98
CA SER A 219 17.27 -1.98 8.26
C SER A 219 17.42 -3.51 8.29
N ARG A 220 17.10 -4.21 7.19
CA ARG A 220 17.33 -5.66 7.06
C ARG A 220 18.80 -6.04 7.23
N GLN A 221 19.71 -5.30 6.61
CA GLN A 221 21.15 -5.58 6.67
C GLN A 221 21.74 -5.31 8.06
N SER A 222 21.26 -4.24 8.73
CA SER A 222 21.77 -3.84 10.04
C SER A 222 21.07 -4.54 11.22
N GLY A 223 19.89 -5.10 11.00
CA GLY A 223 19.02 -5.62 12.07
C GLY A 223 18.50 -4.53 13.03
N ALA A 224 18.63 -3.26 12.66
CA ALA A 224 18.35 -2.13 13.52
C ALA A 224 17.26 -1.22 12.94
N ARG A 225 16.52 -0.54 13.82
CA ARG A 225 15.53 0.46 13.43
C ARG A 225 16.24 1.66 12.79
N THR A 226 15.79 2.05 11.61
CA THR A 226 16.30 3.18 10.84
C THR A 226 15.35 4.36 10.96
N GLY A 227 15.88 5.55 11.25
CA GLY A 227 15.11 6.80 11.20
C GLY A 227 14.95 7.26 9.75
N ILE A 228 13.76 7.74 9.40
CA ILE A 228 13.47 8.22 8.04
C ILE A 228 13.59 9.74 8.00
N VAL A 229 14.42 10.24 7.10
CA VAL A 229 14.62 11.67 6.83
C VAL A 229 14.05 11.97 5.46
N TRP A 230 13.18 12.98 5.38
CA TRP A 230 12.48 13.40 4.16
C TRP A 230 13.05 14.69 3.60
#